data_AF-A0A8C7JV67-F1
#
_entry.id   AF-A0A8C7JV67-F1
#
_cell.length_a   1.000
_cell.length_b   1.000
_cell.length_c   1.000
_cell.angle_alpha   90.00
_cell.angle_beta   90.00
_cell.angle_gamma   90.00
#
_symmetry.space_group_name_H-M   'P 1'
#
loop_
_entity.id
_entity.type
_entity.pdbx_description
1 polymer ?
#
loop_
_entity_poly.entity_id
_entity_poly.type
_entity_poly.pdbx_seq_one_letter_code
_entity_poly.pdbx_strand_id
1 'polypeptide(L)'
;MADNAGGERGGFRGGFGSGDRGRGRGRGRGRGRGRGRGARGGKSEDKEWVPVTKLGRLVKDMKIKSLEEIYLYSLPIKESEIIDFFLGSSLKDEVLKIMPVQKQTRAGQRTRFKAFVAIGDYNGHVGLGLSIVPVTGRCGSVLVRLIPAPRGTGIVSAPVPKKLLTMAGIDDCYTSARGCTATLGNFAKATFDAISKTYSYLTPDLWKETVFTKSPYQEFTDHLAKTHTRVSVQRTAAAVPASS
;
A
#
# COMPACT_ATOMS: atom_id res chain seq x y z
N MET A 1 -85.02 -10.65 3.11
CA MET A 1 -84.89 -10.16 1.71
C MET A 1 -83.44 -9.75 1.46
N ALA A 2 -82.67 -10.62 0.81
CA ALA A 2 -81.54 -10.30 -0.07
C ALA A 2 -81.12 -11.64 -0.72
N ASP A 3 -81.10 -11.67 -2.05
CA ASP A 3 -81.24 -12.83 -2.92
C ASP A 3 -80.09 -13.85 -2.94
N ASN A 4 -80.46 -15.07 -3.37
CA ASN A 4 -79.71 -16.32 -3.46
C ASN A 4 -79.52 -16.76 -4.93
N ALA A 5 -78.43 -17.52 -5.16
CA ALA A 5 -78.11 -18.45 -6.28
C ALA A 5 -77.75 -17.85 -7.67
N GLY A 6 -76.78 -18.36 -8.45
CA GLY A 6 -75.94 -19.56 -8.35
C GLY A 6 -75.03 -19.75 -9.60
N GLY A 7 -74.23 -20.83 -9.60
CA GLY A 7 -73.56 -21.45 -10.77
C GLY A 7 -72.16 -20.92 -11.14
N GLU A 8 -71.16 -21.68 -11.59
CA GLU A 8 -70.86 -23.12 -11.63
C GLU A 8 -69.38 -23.24 -12.11
N ARG A 9 -68.68 -24.32 -11.73
CA ARG A 9 -67.29 -24.61 -12.12
C ARG A 9 -67.22 -25.16 -13.55
N GLY A 10 -66.30 -24.64 -14.38
CA GLY A 10 -65.93 -25.23 -15.67
C GLY A 10 -64.41 -25.32 -15.83
N GLY A 11 -63.88 -26.54 -15.91
CA GLY A 11 -62.46 -26.82 -16.09
C GLY A 11 -62.04 -26.91 -17.57
N PHE A 12 -60.76 -26.64 -17.84
CA PHE A 12 -60.10 -27.02 -19.08
C PHE A 12 -59.03 -28.07 -18.81
N ARG A 13 -59.19 -29.21 -19.49
CA ARG A 13 -58.36 -30.42 -19.45
C ARG A 13 -57.91 -30.73 -20.88
N GLY A 14 -56.66 -31.13 -21.06
CA GLY A 14 -56.12 -31.75 -22.29
C GLY A 14 -54.70 -31.26 -22.59
N GLY A 15 -53.67 -32.07 -22.79
CA GLY A 15 -53.55 -33.53 -22.87
C GLY A 15 -52.09 -33.86 -23.26
N PHE A 16 -51.59 -35.00 -22.76
CA PHE A 16 -50.24 -35.53 -22.97
C PHE A 16 -50.02 -36.00 -24.42
N GLY A 17 -48.83 -35.77 -24.96
CA GLY A 17 -48.37 -36.29 -26.26
C GLY A 17 -46.90 -36.70 -26.22
N SER A 18 -46.68 -38.01 -26.08
CA SER A 18 -45.41 -38.72 -26.16
C SER A 18 -44.80 -38.63 -27.57
N GLY A 19 -43.47 -38.56 -27.69
CA GLY A 19 -42.81 -38.39 -28.99
C GLY A 19 -41.29 -38.46 -28.94
N ASP A 20 -40.78 -39.59 -28.47
CA ASP A 20 -39.41 -40.04 -28.70
C ASP A 20 -39.10 -40.02 -30.21
N ARG A 21 -38.04 -39.30 -30.61
CA ARG A 21 -37.34 -39.57 -31.87
C ARG A 21 -35.91 -39.04 -31.78
N GLY A 22 -35.03 -39.93 -31.34
CA GLY A 22 -33.60 -39.77 -31.49
C GLY A 22 -33.18 -39.54 -32.95
N ARG A 23 -32.22 -38.64 -33.14
CA ARG A 23 -31.25 -38.68 -34.23
C ARG A 23 -29.90 -38.29 -33.68
N GLY A 24 -29.12 -39.30 -33.32
CA GLY A 24 -27.68 -39.15 -33.19
C GLY A 24 -27.03 -39.00 -34.56
N ARG A 25 -25.99 -38.16 -34.63
CA ARG A 25 -24.75 -38.36 -35.41
C ARG A 25 -23.88 -37.11 -35.28
N GLY A 26 -22.61 -37.30 -34.96
CA GLY A 26 -21.58 -36.31 -35.29
C GLY A 26 -20.52 -36.09 -34.23
N ARG A 27 -19.55 -36.99 -34.19
CA ARG A 27 -18.26 -36.83 -33.49
C ARG A 27 -17.58 -35.52 -33.87
N GLY A 28 -17.12 -34.77 -32.88
CA GLY A 28 -16.24 -33.62 -33.07
C GLY A 28 -15.41 -33.35 -31.82
N ARG A 29 -14.44 -34.25 -31.53
CA ARG A 29 -13.38 -34.03 -30.54
C ARG A 29 -12.50 -32.85 -30.98
N GLY A 30 -12.90 -31.64 -30.65
CA GLY A 30 -12.06 -30.45 -30.71
C GLY A 30 -11.45 -30.17 -29.35
N ARG A 31 -10.45 -30.98 -28.92
CA ARG A 31 -9.55 -30.59 -27.83
C ARG A 31 -8.73 -29.41 -28.32
N GLY A 32 -9.30 -28.21 -28.22
CA GLY A 32 -8.55 -26.97 -28.27
C GLY A 32 -7.63 -26.94 -27.06
N ARG A 33 -6.41 -27.49 -27.24
CA ARG A 33 -5.29 -27.25 -26.34
C ARG A 33 -5.15 -25.73 -26.25
N GLY A 34 -5.68 -25.17 -25.16
CA GLY A 34 -5.38 -23.80 -24.76
C GLY A 34 -3.87 -23.68 -24.78
N ARG A 35 -3.36 -22.93 -25.75
CA ARG A 35 -1.95 -22.50 -25.78
C ARG A 35 -1.65 -21.99 -24.38
N GLY A 36 -0.74 -22.69 -23.71
CA GLY A 36 -0.26 -22.30 -22.40
C GLY A 36 0.03 -20.81 -22.45
N ARG A 37 -0.68 -20.03 -21.63
CA ARG A 37 -0.13 -18.76 -21.19
C ARG A 37 1.12 -19.16 -20.44
N GLY A 38 2.25 -19.08 -21.14
CA GLY A 38 3.56 -19.26 -20.54
C GLY A 38 3.55 -18.48 -19.24
N ALA A 39 3.78 -19.18 -18.14
CA ALA A 39 4.08 -18.58 -16.86
C ALA A 39 5.37 -17.77 -17.08
N ARG A 40 5.19 -16.54 -17.57
CA ARG A 40 6.25 -15.57 -17.73
C ARG A 40 6.47 -15.00 -16.35
N GLY A 41 7.37 -15.66 -15.64
CA GLY A 41 7.77 -15.32 -14.30
C GLY A 41 8.93 -16.18 -13.87
N GLY A 42 9.90 -16.37 -14.78
CA GLY A 42 11.24 -16.69 -14.33
C GLY A 42 11.62 -15.65 -13.28
N LYS A 43 12.04 -16.14 -12.11
CA LYS A 43 12.67 -15.37 -11.05
C LYS A 43 13.65 -14.42 -11.74
N SER A 44 13.31 -13.14 -11.83
CA SER A 44 14.22 -12.17 -12.42
C SER A 44 15.42 -12.13 -11.49
N GLU A 45 16.56 -12.59 -11.99
CA GLU A 45 17.89 -12.35 -11.43
C GLU A 45 17.95 -10.94 -10.84
N ASP A 46 18.55 -10.82 -9.66
CA ASP A 46 18.62 -9.59 -8.87
C ASP A 46 19.05 -8.42 -9.76
N LYS A 47 18.04 -7.67 -10.21
CA LYS A 47 18.21 -6.66 -11.23
C LYS A 47 18.85 -5.48 -10.53
N GLU A 48 20.12 -5.23 -10.84
CA GLU A 48 20.85 -4.12 -10.25
C GLU A 48 20.01 -2.83 -10.37
N TRP A 49 19.75 -2.18 -9.24
CA TRP A 49 18.89 -1.00 -9.21
C TRP A 49 19.51 0.15 -10.01
N VAL A 50 18.82 0.60 -11.06
CA VAL A 50 19.22 1.76 -11.86
C VAL A 50 18.28 2.93 -11.53
N PRO A 51 18.74 3.96 -10.79
CA PRO A 51 17.88 5.04 -10.33
C PRO A 51 17.45 5.95 -11.48
N VAL A 52 16.15 6.30 -11.47
CA VAL A 52 15.56 7.16 -12.51
C VAL A 52 15.38 8.61 -12.03
N THR A 53 15.28 8.81 -10.72
CA THR A 53 15.15 10.11 -10.06
C THR A 53 16.51 10.72 -9.72
N LYS A 54 16.53 12.04 -9.55
CA LYS A 54 17.71 12.76 -9.03
C LYS A 54 18.07 12.27 -7.63
N LEU A 55 17.06 12.05 -6.78
CA LEU A 55 17.25 11.53 -5.43
C LEU A 55 17.86 10.14 -5.43
N GLY A 56 17.31 9.20 -6.21
CA GLY A 56 17.83 7.84 -6.29
C GLY A 56 19.29 7.79 -6.75
N ARG A 57 19.70 8.66 -7.68
CA ARG A 57 21.12 8.79 -8.09
C ARG A 57 21.99 9.26 -6.93
N LEU A 58 21.58 10.32 -6.22
CA LEU A 58 22.34 10.82 -5.08
C LEU A 58 22.49 9.77 -3.96
N VAL A 59 21.46 8.95 -3.75
CA VAL A 59 21.49 7.84 -2.78
C VAL A 59 22.42 6.73 -3.26
N LYS A 60 22.25 6.24 -4.50
CA LYS A 60 23.09 5.16 -5.07
C LYS A 60 24.57 5.56 -5.11
N ASP A 61 24.86 6.82 -5.42
CA ASP A 61 26.23 7.36 -5.50
C ASP A 61 26.79 7.79 -4.14
N MET A 62 26.14 7.42 -3.02
CA MET A 62 26.58 7.67 -1.63
C MET A 62 26.80 9.15 -1.30
N LYS A 63 26.06 10.06 -1.96
CA LYS A 63 26.09 11.50 -1.68
C LYS A 63 25.18 11.88 -0.51
N ILE A 64 24.06 11.19 -0.39
CA ILE A 64 23.16 11.26 0.76
C ILE A 64 23.46 10.06 1.63
N LYS A 65 23.88 10.30 2.88
CA LYS A 65 24.35 9.23 3.78
C LYS A 65 23.25 8.69 4.68
N SER A 66 22.20 9.49 4.90
CA SER A 66 21.14 9.17 5.84
C SER A 66 19.76 9.45 5.26
N LEU A 67 18.77 8.70 5.75
CA LEU A 67 17.36 8.96 5.46
C LEU A 67 16.87 10.25 6.13
N GLU A 68 17.51 10.65 7.24
CA GLU A 68 17.23 11.89 7.98
C GLU A 68 17.48 13.14 7.14
N GLU A 69 18.55 13.16 6.33
CA GLU A 69 18.80 14.25 5.36
C GLU A 69 17.64 14.42 4.37
N ILE A 70 17.03 13.31 3.93
CA ILE A 70 15.88 13.34 3.01
C ILE A 70 14.66 13.95 3.72
N TYR A 71 14.45 13.59 4.99
CA TYR A 71 13.37 14.11 5.82
C TYR A 71 13.51 15.60 6.14
N LEU A 72 14.74 16.06 6.46
CA LEU A 72 15.01 17.46 6.78
C LEU A 72 14.59 18.41 5.65
N TYR A 73 14.85 18.02 4.40
CA TYR A 73 14.47 18.81 3.21
C TYR A 73 13.11 18.43 2.62
N SER A 74 12.35 17.55 3.29
CA SER A 74 11.02 17.11 2.85
C SER A 74 11.00 16.61 1.40
N LEU A 75 12.05 15.87 0.99
CA LEU A 75 12.18 15.40 -0.39
C LEU A 75 11.27 14.18 -0.63
N PRO A 76 10.48 14.18 -1.73
CA PRO A 76 9.56 13.09 -2.00
C PRO A 76 10.28 11.82 -2.50
N ILE A 77 10.13 10.73 -1.75
CA ILE A 77 10.63 9.41 -2.13
C ILE A 77 9.64 8.77 -3.12
N LYS A 78 10.12 8.43 -4.31
CA LYS A 78 9.31 7.82 -5.40
C LYS A 78 9.79 6.43 -5.82
N GLU A 79 10.97 6.03 -5.35
CA GLU A 79 11.60 4.73 -5.61
C GLU A 79 11.69 3.99 -4.27
N SER A 80 11.15 2.77 -4.20
CA SER A 80 11.17 1.98 -2.95
C SER A 80 12.58 1.51 -2.62
N GLU A 81 13.39 1.31 -3.65
CA GLU A 81 14.77 0.88 -3.56
C GLU A 81 15.64 1.85 -2.74
N ILE A 82 15.25 3.13 -2.64
CA ILE A 82 15.88 4.12 -1.74
C ILE A 82 15.74 3.69 -0.28
N ILE A 83 14.54 3.23 0.11
CA ILE A 83 14.29 2.77 1.48
C ILE A 83 15.00 1.44 1.71
N ASP A 84 14.98 0.54 0.73
CA ASP A 84 15.69 -0.75 0.80
C ASP A 84 17.21 -0.55 0.94
N PHE A 85 17.77 0.49 0.32
CA PHE A 85 19.19 0.83 0.45
C PHE A 85 19.59 1.22 1.89
N PHE A 86 18.75 2.00 2.58
CA PHE A 86 19.05 2.47 3.94
C PHE A 86 18.62 1.48 5.04
N LEU A 87 17.46 0.83 4.87
CA LEU A 87 16.80 0.05 5.92
C LEU A 87 16.51 -1.41 5.53
N GLY A 88 16.94 -1.86 4.34
CA GLY A 88 16.48 -3.13 3.77
C GLY A 88 16.72 -4.37 4.62
N SER A 89 17.72 -4.38 5.50
CA SER A 89 17.98 -5.50 6.42
C SER A 89 17.20 -5.43 7.73
N SER A 90 16.74 -4.23 8.13
CA SER A 90 16.05 -4.01 9.41
C SER A 90 14.53 -3.95 9.27
N LEU A 91 14.02 -3.67 8.07
CA LEU A 91 12.58 -3.62 7.82
C LEU A 91 11.91 -4.98 7.98
N LYS A 92 10.84 -5.01 8.75
CA LYS A 92 9.90 -6.13 8.78
C LYS A 92 8.56 -5.70 8.21
N ASP A 93 7.93 -6.59 7.46
CA ASP A 93 6.57 -6.43 6.98
C ASP A 93 5.58 -7.24 7.82
N GLU A 94 4.38 -6.68 8.02
CA GLU A 94 3.26 -7.40 8.60
C GLU A 94 1.97 -7.10 7.85
N VAL A 95 1.30 -8.14 7.40
CA VAL A 95 -0.01 -8.03 6.75
C VAL A 95 -1.09 -7.89 7.81
N LEU A 96 -1.74 -6.72 7.87
CA LEU A 96 -2.80 -6.45 8.84
C LEU A 96 -4.12 -7.13 8.47
N LYS A 97 -4.55 -6.97 7.21
CA LYS A 97 -5.79 -7.56 6.68
C LYS A 97 -5.81 -7.54 5.17
N ILE A 98 -6.28 -8.64 4.59
CA ILE A 98 -6.67 -8.74 3.19
C ILE A 98 -8.18 -8.78 3.12
N MET A 99 -8.79 -7.95 2.28
CA MET A 99 -10.25 -7.93 2.09
C MET A 99 -10.62 -7.96 0.61
N PRO A 100 -11.58 -8.80 0.21
CA PRO A 100 -12.14 -8.74 -1.14
C PRO A 100 -13.02 -7.49 -1.28
N VAL A 101 -12.84 -6.78 -2.38
CA VAL A 101 -13.66 -5.64 -2.80
C VAL A 101 -14.27 -5.99 -4.16
N GLN A 102 -15.58 -5.92 -4.26
CA GLN A 102 -16.30 -6.32 -5.46
C GLN A 102 -16.83 -5.09 -6.21
N LYS A 103 -16.70 -5.10 -7.54
CA LYS A 103 -17.34 -4.12 -8.42
C LYS A 103 -18.31 -4.85 -9.35
N GLN A 104 -19.57 -4.43 -9.33
CA GLN A 104 -20.55 -4.96 -10.26
C GLN A 104 -20.27 -4.46 -11.69
N THR A 105 -20.25 -5.39 -12.65
CA THR A 105 -20.11 -5.09 -14.08
C THR A 105 -21.27 -5.71 -14.85
N ARG A 106 -21.43 -5.34 -16.12
CA ARG A 106 -22.44 -5.95 -17.00
C ARG A 106 -22.25 -7.47 -17.18
N ALA A 107 -21.02 -7.96 -17.05
CA ALA A 107 -20.67 -9.38 -17.15
C ALA A 107 -20.60 -10.08 -15.78
N GLY A 108 -21.17 -9.48 -14.73
CA GLY A 108 -21.18 -10.02 -13.36
C GLY A 108 -20.25 -9.28 -12.39
N GLN A 109 -20.07 -9.85 -11.20
CA GLN A 109 -19.24 -9.25 -10.15
C GLN A 109 -17.75 -9.46 -10.46
N ARG A 110 -17.00 -8.36 -10.54
CA ARG A 110 -15.54 -8.39 -10.63
C ARG A 110 -14.93 -8.15 -9.26
N THR A 111 -14.32 -9.19 -8.69
CA THR A 111 -13.65 -9.11 -7.39
C THR A 111 -12.20 -8.65 -7.54
N ARG A 112 -11.72 -7.87 -6.57
CA ARG A 112 -10.31 -7.51 -6.38
C ARG A 112 -9.98 -7.66 -4.92
N PHE A 113 -8.72 -7.88 -4.59
CA PHE A 113 -8.27 -7.91 -3.20
C PHE A 113 -7.58 -6.61 -2.85
N LYS A 114 -7.89 -6.09 -1.67
CA LYS A 114 -7.19 -4.98 -1.05
C LYS A 114 -6.42 -5.51 0.15
N ALA A 115 -5.11 -5.34 0.14
CA ALA A 115 -4.25 -5.67 1.26
C ALA A 115 -3.85 -4.40 2.02
N PHE A 116 -3.77 -4.51 3.34
CA PHE A 116 -3.15 -3.52 4.22
C PHE A 116 -1.90 -4.15 4.83
N VAL A 117 -0.75 -3.55 4.57
CA VAL A 117 0.55 -4.00 5.05
C VAL A 117 1.18 -2.86 5.83
N ALA A 118 1.72 -3.17 7.00
CA ALA A 118 2.55 -2.27 7.79
C ALA A 118 4.00 -2.69 7.62
N ILE A 119 4.90 -1.72 7.50
CA ILE A 119 6.34 -1.93 7.32
C ILE A 119 7.03 -1.02 8.34
N GLY A 120 8.01 -1.56 9.07
CA GLY A 120 8.78 -0.79 10.04
C GLY A 120 9.96 -1.58 10.60
N ASP A 121 10.93 -0.87 11.15
CA ASP A 121 12.18 -1.41 11.67
C ASP A 121 12.22 -1.50 13.21
N TYR A 122 11.10 -1.22 13.88
CA TYR A 122 10.96 -1.23 15.35
C TYR A 122 11.85 -0.19 16.07
N ASN A 123 12.55 0.68 15.32
CA ASN A 123 13.47 1.68 15.86
C ASN A 123 13.08 3.10 15.45
N GLY A 124 11.79 3.33 15.27
CA GLY A 124 11.24 4.66 15.07
C GLY A 124 11.41 5.26 13.68
N HIS A 125 11.71 4.49 12.63
CA HIS A 125 11.54 4.98 11.24
C HIS A 125 10.06 5.06 10.81
N VAL A 126 9.12 4.74 11.69
CA VAL A 126 7.70 5.12 11.57
C VAL A 126 7.41 6.43 12.34
N GLY A 127 8.35 6.94 13.14
CA GLY A 127 8.32 8.23 13.82
C GLY A 127 9.06 8.17 15.17
N LEU A 128 10.28 8.69 15.22
CA LEU A 128 11.19 8.56 16.37
C LEU A 128 10.77 9.49 17.52
N GLY A 129 10.67 8.89 18.70
CA GLY A 129 10.11 9.48 19.91
C GLY A 129 11.06 10.36 20.72
N LEU A 130 10.47 11.40 21.30
CA LEU A 130 10.78 11.84 22.66
C LEU A 130 9.50 12.46 23.23
N SER A 131 8.96 11.86 24.31
CA SER A 131 7.70 12.22 24.98
C SER A 131 6.54 12.52 24.01
N ILE A 132 5.77 11.49 23.61
CA ILE A 132 4.59 11.66 22.74
C ILE A 132 3.72 12.79 23.28
N VAL A 133 3.76 13.98 22.71
CA VAL A 133 2.76 14.99 23.07
C VAL A 133 1.38 14.36 22.77
N PRO A 134 0.32 14.62 23.56
CA PRO A 134 -0.99 14.07 23.24
C PRO A 134 -1.43 14.47 21.83
N VAL A 135 -1.31 13.56 20.88
CA VAL A 135 -1.59 13.78 19.45
C VAL A 135 -2.86 13.06 19.04
N THR A 136 -3.56 13.67 18.09
CA THR A 136 -4.81 13.11 17.53
C THR A 136 -4.69 12.97 16.02
N GLY A 137 -4.87 11.73 15.54
CA GLY A 137 -4.98 11.40 14.13
C GLY A 137 -6.43 11.13 13.72
N ARG A 138 -6.78 11.41 12.47
CA ARG A 138 -8.15 11.29 11.96
C ARG A 138 -8.19 10.65 10.58
N CYS A 139 -9.12 9.72 10.38
CA CYS A 139 -9.46 9.21 9.05
C CYS A 139 -10.95 8.86 8.98
N GLY A 140 -11.70 9.54 8.10
CA GLY A 140 -13.17 9.43 8.07
C GLY A 140 -13.81 9.86 9.40
N SER A 141 -14.64 8.98 9.97
CA SER A 141 -15.24 9.18 11.30
C SER A 141 -14.36 8.71 12.45
N VAL A 142 -13.23 8.04 12.17
CA VAL A 142 -12.36 7.48 13.19
C VAL A 142 -11.34 8.51 13.65
N LEU A 143 -11.23 8.67 14.96
CA LEU A 143 -10.25 9.51 15.64
C LEU A 143 -9.44 8.65 16.59
N VAL A 144 -8.12 8.71 16.50
CA VAL A 144 -7.18 8.01 17.39
C VAL A 144 -6.36 9.04 18.13
N ARG A 145 -6.39 8.99 19.46
CA ARG A 145 -5.58 9.83 20.35
C ARG A 145 -4.51 8.98 20.99
N LEU A 146 -3.25 9.38 20.83
CA LEU A 146 -2.09 8.82 21.53
C LEU A 146 -1.81 9.71 22.74
N ILE A 147 -1.57 9.08 23.89
CA ILE A 147 -1.33 9.75 25.16
C ILE A 147 -0.11 9.06 25.81
N PRO A 148 0.89 9.81 26.30
CA PRO A 148 2.00 9.25 27.06
C PRO A 148 1.53 8.36 28.19
N ALA A 149 2.23 7.24 28.35
CA ALA A 149 2.15 6.46 29.56
C ALA A 149 3.47 6.55 30.34
N PRO A 150 3.46 6.34 31.66
CA PRO A 150 4.67 6.16 32.44
C PRO A 150 5.52 5.00 31.91
N ARG A 151 6.84 5.06 32.12
CA ARG A 151 7.77 4.02 31.65
C ARG A 151 7.41 2.64 32.21
N GLY A 152 7.38 1.64 31.34
CA GLY A 152 7.07 0.25 31.71
C GLY A 152 5.56 -0.10 31.75
N THR A 153 4.70 0.80 31.30
CA THR A 153 3.25 0.54 31.15
C THR A 153 2.95 -0.39 29.96
N GLY A 154 3.80 -0.34 28.93
CA GLY A 154 3.57 -0.97 27.65
C GLY A 154 2.51 -0.25 26.79
N ILE A 155 2.21 -0.82 25.63
CA ILE A 155 1.19 -0.31 24.71
C ILE A 155 -0.21 -0.83 25.10
N VAL A 156 -1.06 0.09 25.55
CA VAL A 156 -2.49 -0.17 25.83
C VAL A 156 -3.31 0.26 24.62
N SER A 157 -3.58 -0.69 23.73
CA SER A 157 -4.30 -0.45 22.47
C SER A 157 -5.00 -1.69 21.94
N ALA A 158 -5.99 -1.47 21.07
CA ALA A 158 -6.51 -2.48 20.17
C ALA A 158 -5.40 -3.06 19.26
N PRO A 159 -5.56 -4.29 18.72
CA PRO A 159 -4.49 -5.02 18.04
C PRO A 159 -3.88 -4.29 16.83
N VAL A 160 -4.68 -3.55 16.07
CA VAL A 160 -4.22 -2.88 14.84
C VAL A 160 -3.27 -1.70 15.16
N PRO A 161 -3.66 -0.69 15.96
CA PRO A 161 -2.73 0.35 16.38
C PRO A 161 -1.58 -0.20 17.22
N LYS A 162 -1.78 -1.28 18.00
CA LYS A 162 -0.71 -1.89 18.79
C LYS A 162 0.46 -2.31 17.90
N LYS A 163 0.19 -3.04 16.81
CA LYS A 163 1.21 -3.43 15.82
C LYS A 163 1.92 -2.22 15.21
N LEU A 164 1.17 -1.19 14.82
CA LEU A 164 1.73 0.04 14.25
C LEU A 164 2.64 0.78 15.23
N LEU A 165 2.24 0.88 16.50
CA LEU A 165 3.04 1.54 17.55
C LEU A 165 4.29 0.72 17.89
N THR A 166 4.20 -0.62 17.91
CA THR A 166 5.36 -1.49 18.10
C THR A 166 6.36 -1.35 16.94
N MET A 167 5.88 -1.31 15.69
CA MET A 167 6.74 -1.06 14.53
C MET A 167 7.37 0.33 14.53
N ALA A 168 6.70 1.29 15.18
CA ALA A 168 7.23 2.64 15.40
C ALA A 168 8.23 2.72 16.56
N GLY A 169 8.51 1.61 17.27
CA GLY A 169 9.43 1.62 18.41
C GLY A 169 8.90 2.41 19.62
N ILE A 170 7.56 2.55 19.74
CA ILE A 170 6.94 3.19 20.90
C ILE A 170 6.68 2.12 21.96
N ASP A 171 7.35 2.24 23.10
CA ASP A 171 7.22 1.26 24.20
C ASP A 171 5.97 1.49 25.05
N ASP A 172 5.70 2.75 25.41
CA ASP A 172 4.71 3.12 26.41
C ASP A 172 3.71 4.15 25.86
N CYS A 173 2.45 3.74 25.68
CA CYS A 173 1.41 4.63 25.18
C CYS A 173 0.01 4.15 25.59
N TYR A 174 -0.81 5.08 26.10
CA TYR A 174 -2.25 4.90 26.16
C TYR A 174 -2.88 5.34 24.85
N THR A 175 -3.88 4.60 24.38
CA THR A 175 -4.62 4.95 23.17
C THR A 175 -6.11 5.11 23.47
N SER A 176 -6.72 6.12 22.87
CA SER A 176 -8.17 6.31 22.91
C SER A 176 -8.67 6.46 21.49
N ALA A 177 -9.59 5.59 21.07
CA ALA A 177 -10.20 5.64 19.75
C ALA A 177 -11.69 5.99 19.85
N ARG A 178 -12.17 6.87 18.98
CA ARG A 178 -13.59 7.22 18.83
C ARG A 178 -14.02 7.06 17.37
N GLY A 179 -15.30 6.76 17.14
CA GLY A 179 -15.86 6.53 15.80
C GLY A 179 -15.92 5.05 15.40
N CYS A 180 -16.08 4.77 14.10
CA CYS A 180 -16.26 3.40 13.59
C CYS A 180 -14.93 2.65 13.43
N THR A 181 -14.35 2.21 14.54
CA THR A 181 -13.06 1.49 14.60
C THR A 181 -13.09 0.09 13.98
N ALA A 182 -14.28 -0.49 13.74
CA ALA A 182 -14.45 -1.75 13.03
C ALA A 182 -13.92 -1.71 11.58
N THR A 183 -13.86 -0.50 10.99
CA THR A 183 -13.27 -0.30 9.66
C THR A 183 -11.74 -0.23 9.74
N LEU A 184 -11.09 -1.41 9.70
CA LEU A 184 -9.64 -1.55 9.87
C LEU A 184 -8.81 -0.58 9.02
N GLY A 185 -9.20 -0.35 7.77
CA GLY A 185 -8.47 0.53 6.87
C GLY A 185 -8.44 2.00 7.32
N ASN A 186 -9.54 2.52 7.84
CA ASN A 186 -9.59 3.88 8.37
C ASN A 186 -8.93 3.95 9.74
N PHE A 187 -9.09 2.91 10.56
CA PHE A 187 -8.48 2.85 11.89
C PHE A 187 -6.95 2.83 11.84
N ALA A 188 -6.36 2.02 10.96
CA ALA A 188 -4.92 1.99 10.73
C ALA A 188 -4.42 3.36 10.20
N LYS A 189 -5.12 3.95 9.22
CA LYS A 189 -4.76 5.28 8.68
C LYS A 189 -4.84 6.39 9.71
N ALA A 190 -5.87 6.39 10.55
CA ALA A 190 -6.00 7.37 11.63
C ALA A 190 -4.89 7.23 12.67
N THR A 191 -4.43 6.01 12.93
CA THR A 191 -3.28 5.75 13.80
C THR A 191 -2.00 6.30 13.18
N PHE A 192 -1.75 6.00 11.90
CA PHE A 192 -0.58 6.49 11.18
C PHE A 192 -0.54 8.01 11.10
N ASP A 193 -1.70 8.66 10.88
CA ASP A 193 -1.84 10.12 10.91
C ASP A 193 -1.55 10.72 12.30
N ALA A 194 -1.79 9.97 13.39
CA ALA A 194 -1.40 10.42 14.73
C ALA A 194 0.12 10.39 14.90
N ILE A 195 0.78 9.34 14.38
CA ILE A 195 2.24 9.18 14.47
C ILE A 195 2.95 10.23 13.60
N SER A 196 2.50 10.48 12.36
CA SER A 196 3.13 11.49 11.50
C SER A 196 3.07 12.91 12.08
N LYS A 197 2.02 13.22 12.87
CA LYS A 197 1.86 14.52 13.53
C LYS A 197 2.74 14.71 14.75
N THR A 198 3.42 13.68 15.24
CA THR A 198 4.36 13.81 16.37
C THR A 198 5.44 14.85 16.07
N TYR A 199 6.03 14.81 14.87
CA TYR A 199 7.00 15.81 14.40
C TYR A 199 6.39 17.16 13.98
N SER A 200 5.07 17.22 13.82
CA SER A 200 4.39 18.49 13.53
C SER A 200 4.19 19.33 14.79
N TYR A 201 4.36 18.73 15.98
CA TYR A 201 4.23 19.46 17.24
C TYR A 201 5.54 20.11 17.63
N LEU A 202 5.52 21.42 17.84
CA LEU A 202 6.69 22.19 18.26
C LEU A 202 6.78 22.20 19.79
N THR A 203 7.73 21.45 20.33
CA THR A 203 8.04 21.41 21.75
C THR A 203 9.08 22.49 22.12
N PRO A 204 9.11 22.98 23.37
CA PRO A 204 10.03 24.06 23.78
C PRO A 204 11.53 23.77 23.60
N ASP A 205 11.94 22.50 23.65
CA ASP A 205 13.29 22.03 23.33
C ASP A 205 13.67 22.25 21.86
N LEU A 206 12.69 22.25 20.96
CA LEU A 206 12.84 22.50 19.52
C LEU A 206 12.71 23.99 19.14
N TRP A 207 12.54 24.90 20.11
CA TRP A 207 12.48 26.35 19.84
C TRP A 207 13.83 26.99 19.53
N LYS A 208 14.92 26.23 19.69
CA LYS A 208 16.26 26.70 19.33
C LYS A 208 16.30 27.02 17.85
N GLU A 209 16.94 28.14 17.51
CA GLU A 209 17.08 28.55 16.12
C GLU A 209 17.82 27.47 15.32
N THR A 210 17.21 27.05 14.21
CA THR A 210 17.77 26.00 13.36
C THR A 210 18.73 26.61 12.35
N VAL A 211 19.89 25.98 12.19
CA VAL A 211 20.86 26.39 11.17
C VAL A 211 20.44 25.79 9.84
N PHE A 212 20.14 26.64 8.87
CA PHE A 212 19.79 26.18 7.52
C PHE A 212 21.04 25.72 6.76
N THR A 213 21.16 24.42 6.57
CA THR A 213 22.17 23.81 5.70
C THR A 213 21.71 23.84 4.23
N LYS A 214 22.64 23.76 3.28
CA LYS A 214 22.31 23.74 1.84
C LYS A 214 21.61 22.44 1.46
N SER A 215 20.59 22.52 0.61
CA SER A 215 19.88 21.32 0.16
C SER A 215 20.79 20.39 -0.67
N PRO A 216 20.61 19.06 -0.61
CA PRO A 216 21.38 18.10 -1.41
C PRO A 216 21.31 18.38 -2.92
N TYR A 217 20.20 18.93 -3.41
CA TYR A 217 20.08 19.31 -4.82
C TYR A 217 20.94 20.52 -5.20
N GLN A 218 21.15 21.45 -4.27
CA GLN A 218 22.01 22.60 -4.49
C GLN A 218 23.49 22.21 -4.37
N GLU A 219 23.84 21.41 -3.37
CA GLU A 219 25.22 20.98 -3.12
C GLU A 219 25.74 20.06 -4.23
N PHE A 220 24.93 19.12 -4.70
CA PHE A 220 25.33 18.14 -5.70
C PHE A 220 24.83 18.46 -7.11
N THR A 221 24.58 19.74 -7.42
CA THR A 221 24.10 20.18 -8.74
C THR A 221 25.05 19.78 -9.87
N ASP A 222 26.36 19.97 -9.68
CA ASP A 222 27.38 19.63 -10.69
C ASP A 222 27.49 18.13 -10.93
N HIS A 223 27.31 17.35 -9.86
CA HIS A 223 27.29 15.90 -9.93
C HIS A 223 26.07 15.40 -10.71
N LEU A 224 24.89 15.95 -10.40
CA LEU A 224 23.68 15.65 -11.14
C LEU A 224 23.79 16.06 -12.60
N ALA A 225 24.40 17.19 -12.94
CA ALA A 225 24.59 17.60 -14.33
C ALA A 225 25.40 16.57 -15.14
N LYS A 226 26.41 15.96 -14.53
CA LYS A 226 27.28 14.92 -15.13
C LYS A 226 26.55 13.57 -15.31
N THR A 227 25.70 13.19 -14.37
CA THR A 227 25.02 11.87 -14.38
C THR A 227 23.63 11.91 -15.05
N HIS A 228 22.94 13.06 -15.03
CA HIS A 228 21.55 13.22 -15.49
C HIS A 228 21.39 13.20 -17.01
N THR A 229 22.44 13.53 -17.77
CA THR A 229 22.31 13.84 -19.21
C THR A 229 22.77 12.76 -20.18
N ARG A 230 23.28 11.60 -19.72
CA ARG A 230 23.95 10.64 -20.62
C ARG A 230 23.36 9.23 -20.77
N VAL A 231 22.19 8.93 -20.20
CA VAL A 231 21.59 7.60 -20.40
C VAL A 231 20.85 7.48 -21.75
N SER A 232 20.37 8.59 -22.33
CA SER A 232 19.72 8.59 -23.65
C SER A 232 20.69 8.56 -24.83
N VAL A 233 21.93 9.03 -24.65
CA VAL A 233 22.93 9.16 -25.74
C VAL A 233 23.74 7.87 -25.94
N GLN A 234 23.89 7.03 -24.92
CA GLN A 234 24.71 5.82 -25.01
C GLN A 234 24.05 4.66 -25.77
N ARG A 235 22.71 4.68 -25.95
CA ARG A 235 22.03 3.65 -26.75
C ARG A 235 22.20 3.79 -28.26
N THR A 236 22.58 4.97 -28.76
CA THR A 236 22.79 5.21 -30.20
C THR A 236 24.24 5.03 -30.66
N ALA A 237 25.20 4.90 -29.75
CA ALA A 237 26.62 4.78 -30.09
C ALA A 237 27.16 3.34 -30.15
N ALA A 238 26.41 2.34 -29.66
CA ALA A 238 26.89 0.96 -29.53
C ALA A 238 26.56 0.02 -30.71
N ALA A 239 26.13 0.54 -31.85
CA ALA A 239 25.67 -0.29 -32.96
C ALA A 239 26.19 0.16 -34.33
N VAL A 240 27.52 0.18 -34.54
CA VAL A 240 28.16 -0.20 -35.82
C VAL A 240 29.63 -0.61 -35.55
N PRO A 241 30.00 -1.89 -35.55
CA PRO A 241 31.37 -2.27 -35.89
C PRO A 241 31.52 -2.18 -37.41
N ALA A 242 32.30 -1.21 -37.88
CA ALA A 242 32.70 -1.14 -39.28
C ALA A 242 33.70 -2.28 -39.54
N SER A 243 33.25 -3.33 -40.24
CA SER A 243 34.15 -4.31 -40.87
C SER A 243 34.76 -3.68 -42.11
N SER A 244 36.09 -3.54 -42.13
CA SER A 244 36.90 -3.34 -43.34
C SER A 244 37.41 -4.70 -43.82
#